data_AF-A0A963SBI7-F1
#
_entry.id   AF-A0A963SBI7-F1
#
_cell.length_a   1.000
_cell.length_b   1.000
_cell.length_c   1.000
_cell.angle_alpha   90.00
_cell.angle_beta   90.00
_cell.angle_gamma   90.00
#
_symmetry.space_group_name_H-M   'P 1'
#
loop_
_entity.id
_entity.type
_entity.pdbx_description
1 polymer ?
#
loop_
_entity_poly.entity_id
_entity_poly.type
_entity_poly.pdbx_seq_one_letter_code
_entity_poly.pdbx_strand_id
1 'polypeptide(L)'
;MLLAASVSSSDREAADDCWTEEVVGGVTTMVHRGYRQCVDLTEPREISGVWVKQFEGSAFYENAQEATVHGSADKRVWLDFDADSVTPPEFEPQYGHAYRLTIVARSAKDMDRKPLQGYGHMGLSEGLVLVDQVVEWEDLGLIGVDDPKA
;
A
#
# COMPACT_ATOMS: atom_id res chain seq x y z
N MET A 1 33.55 -30.94 4.17
CA MET A 1 32.97 -30.73 2.83
C MET A 1 31.82 -29.75 3.01
N LEU A 2 32.06 -28.45 2.82
CA LEU A 2 31.02 -27.42 2.92
C LEU A 2 30.41 -27.24 1.53
N LEU A 3 29.10 -27.48 1.41
CA LEU A 3 28.31 -27.12 0.25
C LEU A 3 28.06 -25.61 0.31
N ALA A 4 28.69 -24.86 -0.60
CA ALA A 4 28.31 -23.49 -0.88
C ALA A 4 26.98 -23.52 -1.65
N ALA A 5 25.92 -22.98 -1.06
CA ALA A 5 24.68 -22.71 -1.78
C ALA A 5 24.94 -21.54 -2.73
N SER A 6 25.02 -21.83 -4.03
CA SER A 6 25.01 -20.82 -5.09
C SER A 6 23.61 -20.20 -5.15
N VAL A 7 23.48 -18.96 -4.71
CA VAL A 7 22.29 -18.14 -4.97
C VAL A 7 22.26 -17.88 -6.47
N SER A 8 21.24 -18.39 -7.15
CA SER A 8 21.05 -18.23 -8.60
C SER A 8 20.98 -16.74 -8.96
N SER A 9 21.71 -16.32 -9.99
CA SER A 9 21.76 -14.95 -10.50
C SER A 9 20.44 -14.47 -11.12
N SER A 10 19.51 -15.39 -11.37
CA SER A 10 18.23 -15.13 -12.04
C SER A 10 17.20 -14.38 -11.19
N ASP A 11 17.33 -14.38 -9.85
CA ASP A 11 16.38 -13.67 -8.98
C ASP A 11 16.73 -12.18 -8.80
N ARG A 12 17.96 -11.77 -9.17
CA ARG A 12 18.40 -10.36 -9.10
C ARG A 12 17.95 -9.53 -10.30
N GLU A 13 17.84 -10.13 -11.49
CA GLU A 13 17.46 -9.40 -12.71
C GLU A 13 16.02 -8.85 -12.67
N ALA A 14 15.10 -9.50 -11.96
CA ALA A 14 13.73 -9.01 -11.81
C ALA A 14 13.61 -7.81 -10.83
N ALA A 15 14.52 -7.69 -9.86
CA ALA A 15 14.50 -6.59 -8.89
C ALA A 15 15.12 -5.30 -9.45
N ASP A 16 16.09 -5.43 -10.36
CA ASP A 16 16.79 -4.28 -10.98
C ASP A 16 15.94 -3.58 -12.07
N ASP A 17 14.90 -4.22 -12.63
CA ASP A 17 14.05 -3.62 -13.68
C ASP A 17 12.91 -2.73 -13.12
N CYS A 18 12.71 -2.71 -11.80
CA CYS A 18 11.62 -1.99 -11.14
C CYS A 18 11.96 -0.58 -10.70
N TRP A 19 13.23 -0.22 -10.78
CA TRP A 19 13.73 1.11 -10.48
C TRP A 19 14.44 1.65 -11.72
N THR A 20 14.07 2.83 -12.15
CA THR A 20 14.70 3.51 -13.28
C THR A 20 15.31 4.84 -12.83
N GLU A 21 16.40 5.25 -13.46
CA GLU A 21 16.94 6.59 -13.28
C GLU A 21 16.12 7.58 -14.10
N GLU A 22 15.66 8.65 -13.47
CA GLU A 22 15.05 9.80 -14.13
C GLU A 22 15.76 11.09 -13.74
N VAL A 23 15.89 12.02 -14.69
CA VAL A 23 16.44 13.34 -14.43
C VAL A 23 15.30 14.31 -14.14
N VAL A 24 15.11 14.63 -12.86
CA VAL A 24 14.09 15.58 -12.40
C VAL A 24 14.79 16.86 -11.98
N GLY A 25 14.55 17.96 -12.70
CA GLY A 25 15.16 19.27 -12.40
C GLY A 25 16.69 19.29 -12.47
N GLY A 26 17.30 18.40 -13.28
CA GLY A 26 18.76 18.28 -13.42
C GLY A 26 19.43 17.36 -12.40
N VAL A 27 18.66 16.71 -11.52
CA VAL A 27 19.16 15.71 -10.56
C VAL A 27 18.70 14.31 -11.00
N THR A 28 19.64 13.37 -11.09
CA THR A 28 19.32 11.95 -11.31
C THR A 28 18.70 11.37 -10.04
N THR A 29 17.49 10.84 -10.18
CA THR A 29 16.71 10.23 -9.09
C THR A 29 16.30 8.82 -9.49
N MET A 30 16.34 7.88 -8.54
CA MET A 30 15.77 6.55 -8.74
C MET A 30 14.25 6.63 -8.56
N VAL A 31 13.50 6.24 -9.58
CA VAL A 31 12.03 6.24 -9.60
C VAL A 31 11.54 4.80 -9.71
N HIS A 32 10.57 4.43 -8.87
CA HIS A 32 9.93 3.13 -8.96
C HIS A 32 8.92 3.12 -10.11
N ARG A 33 8.92 2.08 -10.95
CA ARG A 33 8.06 1.98 -12.15
C ARG A 33 6.58 1.70 -11.86
N GLY A 34 6.21 1.61 -10.59
CA GLY A 34 4.84 1.42 -10.13
C GLY A 34 4.48 -0.05 -9.88
N TYR A 35 3.55 -0.28 -8.97
CA TYR A 35 3.25 -1.64 -8.51
C TYR A 35 2.60 -2.53 -9.59
N ARG A 36 1.84 -1.98 -10.54
CA ARG A 36 1.24 -2.78 -11.65
C ARG A 36 2.27 -3.52 -12.47
N GLN A 37 3.46 -2.94 -12.65
CA GLN A 37 4.53 -3.52 -13.46
C GLN A 37 5.45 -4.42 -12.62
N CYS A 38 5.54 -4.15 -11.31
CA CYS A 38 6.60 -4.64 -10.45
C CYS A 38 6.18 -5.65 -9.39
N VAL A 39 4.88 -5.87 -9.21
CA VAL A 39 4.34 -6.77 -8.21
C VAL A 39 3.46 -7.80 -8.89
N ASP A 40 3.61 -9.06 -8.50
CA ASP A 40 2.66 -10.09 -8.92
C ASP A 40 1.35 -9.89 -8.16
N LEU A 41 0.37 -9.34 -8.87
CA LEU A 41 -0.93 -8.96 -8.33
C LEU A 41 -1.97 -10.05 -8.59
N THR A 42 -2.91 -10.18 -7.67
CA THR A 42 -4.13 -10.97 -7.85
C THR A 42 -5.06 -10.33 -8.90
N GLU A 43 -6.05 -11.08 -9.35
CA GLU A 43 -7.13 -10.53 -10.18
C GLU A 43 -7.93 -9.47 -9.41
N PRO A 44 -8.45 -8.44 -10.10
CA PRO A 44 -9.29 -7.44 -9.47
C PRO A 44 -10.50 -8.06 -8.76
N ARG A 45 -10.78 -7.60 -7.54
CA ARG A 45 -11.98 -7.97 -6.79
C ARG A 45 -12.49 -6.78 -5.99
N GLU A 46 -13.77 -6.80 -5.67
CA GLU A 46 -14.35 -5.87 -4.73
C GLU A 46 -13.91 -6.23 -3.31
N ILE A 47 -13.43 -5.22 -2.58
CA ILE A 47 -13.07 -5.32 -1.16
C ILE A 47 -13.61 -4.10 -0.43
N SER A 48 -14.02 -4.33 0.82
CA SER A 48 -14.39 -3.26 1.73
C SER A 48 -13.46 -3.26 2.93
N GLY A 49 -13.24 -2.11 3.55
CA GLY A 49 -12.40 -2.00 4.73
C GLY A 49 -12.21 -0.57 5.20
N VAL A 50 -11.28 -0.39 6.14
CA VAL A 50 -10.89 0.94 6.64
C VAL A 50 -9.46 1.24 6.24
N TRP A 51 -9.26 2.39 5.60
CA TRP A 51 -7.96 2.96 5.32
C TRP A 51 -7.63 4.06 6.31
N VAL A 52 -6.52 3.92 7.03
CA VAL A 52 -5.93 4.98 7.84
C VAL A 52 -4.87 5.67 7.00
N LYS A 53 -5.09 6.94 6.64
CA LYS A 53 -4.18 7.72 5.79
C LYS A 53 -3.16 8.47 6.62
N GLN A 54 -1.95 7.92 6.73
CA GLN A 54 -0.79 8.51 7.38
C GLN A 54 0.45 8.43 6.48
N PHE A 55 1.62 8.90 6.95
CA PHE A 55 2.85 8.84 6.17
C PHE A 55 3.48 7.44 6.31
N GLU A 56 4.26 7.21 7.37
CA GLU A 56 4.90 5.92 7.64
C GLU A 56 3.95 4.88 8.27
N GLY A 57 2.78 5.34 8.73
CA GLY A 57 1.77 4.53 9.42
C GLY A 57 0.51 4.24 8.61
N SER A 58 0.50 4.56 7.30
CA SER A 58 -0.65 4.25 6.46
C SER A 58 -0.93 2.76 6.45
N ALA A 59 -2.19 2.38 6.64
CA ALA A 59 -2.59 0.98 6.66
C ALA A 59 -4.04 0.80 6.23
N PHE A 60 -4.31 -0.26 5.49
CA PHE A 60 -5.65 -0.72 5.15
C PHE A 60 -5.99 -2.01 5.88
N TYR A 61 -7.19 -2.02 6.45
CA TYR A 61 -7.74 -3.13 7.22
C TYR A 61 -8.96 -3.67 6.48
N GLU A 62 -8.78 -4.74 5.73
CA GLU A 62 -9.86 -5.39 4.98
C GLU A 62 -10.95 -5.90 5.94
N ASN A 63 -12.21 -5.72 5.57
CA ASN A 63 -13.43 -6.03 6.32
C ASN A 63 -13.63 -5.22 7.62
N ALA A 64 -12.71 -4.32 7.98
CA ALA A 64 -12.92 -3.41 9.09
C ALA A 64 -14.07 -2.45 8.82
N GLN A 65 -14.85 -2.14 9.86
CA GLN A 65 -15.96 -1.19 9.79
C GLN A 65 -15.66 0.12 10.50
N GLU A 66 -14.78 0.10 11.51
CA GLU A 66 -14.48 1.28 12.32
C GLU A 66 -12.99 1.57 12.30
N ALA A 67 -12.63 2.82 12.57
CA ALA A 67 -11.25 3.22 12.75
C ALA A 67 -10.74 2.65 14.08
N THR A 68 -10.34 1.39 14.11
CA THR A 68 -9.65 0.81 15.27
C THR A 68 -8.22 1.36 15.30
N VAL A 69 -8.00 2.38 16.12
CA VAL A 69 -6.67 2.98 16.36
C VAL A 69 -5.83 2.12 17.32
N HIS A 70 -6.43 1.11 17.96
CA HIS A 70 -5.79 0.35 19.01
C HIS A 70 -5.87 -1.16 18.81
N GLY A 71 -4.72 -1.75 18.48
CA GLY A 71 -4.24 -2.91 19.24
C GLY A 71 -4.51 -4.31 18.69
N SER A 72 -3.99 -4.61 17.51
CA SER A 72 -3.32 -5.88 17.17
C SER A 72 -2.53 -5.58 15.90
N ALA A 73 -1.22 -5.76 15.83
CA ALA A 73 -0.58 -7.03 15.44
C ALA A 73 -1.12 -7.68 14.14
N ASP A 74 -2.09 -7.08 13.47
CA ASP A 74 -2.60 -7.49 12.17
C ASP A 74 -1.75 -6.85 11.08
N LYS A 75 -1.50 -7.63 10.03
CA LYS A 75 -0.59 -7.31 8.93
C LYS A 75 -0.85 -5.88 8.42
N ARG A 76 0.19 -5.04 8.42
CA ARG A 76 0.09 -3.71 7.81
C ARG A 76 0.05 -3.87 6.31
N VAL A 77 -1.10 -3.55 5.71
CA VAL A 77 -1.29 -3.55 4.27
C VAL A 77 -1.21 -2.11 3.77
N TRP A 78 -0.27 -1.86 2.86
CA TRP A 78 -0.19 -0.58 2.16
C TRP A 78 -1.34 -0.47 1.17
N LEU A 79 -2.10 0.63 1.23
CA LEU A 79 -3.07 0.97 0.20
C LEU A 79 -2.46 2.02 -0.72
N ASP A 80 -2.46 1.76 -2.01
CA ASP A 80 -1.89 2.67 -3.01
C ASP A 80 -2.87 2.97 -4.14
N PHE A 81 -2.70 4.16 -4.70
CA PHE A 81 -3.40 4.64 -5.88
C PHE A 81 -2.36 5.04 -6.91
N ASP A 82 -2.54 4.64 -8.16
CA ASP A 82 -1.68 5.02 -9.26
C ASP A 82 -2.44 5.79 -10.34
N ALA A 83 -1.76 6.10 -11.44
CA ALA A 83 -2.34 6.90 -12.53
C ALA A 83 -3.53 6.22 -13.23
N ASP A 84 -3.67 4.89 -13.09
CA ASP A 84 -4.77 4.12 -13.67
C ASP A 84 -5.93 3.93 -12.68
N SER A 85 -5.76 4.33 -11.41
CA SER A 85 -6.82 4.28 -10.41
C SER A 85 -7.96 5.25 -10.75
N VAL A 86 -9.19 4.75 -10.75
CA VAL A 86 -10.39 5.57 -10.96
C VAL A 86 -10.99 5.99 -9.62
N THR A 87 -10.93 7.29 -9.32
CA THR A 87 -11.51 7.86 -8.10
C THR A 87 -12.67 8.82 -8.41
N PRO A 88 -13.75 8.83 -7.61
CA PRO A 88 -14.75 9.89 -7.68
C PRO A 88 -14.10 11.27 -7.50
N PRO A 89 -14.56 12.32 -8.21
CA PRO A 89 -13.96 13.64 -8.13
C PRO A 89 -14.05 14.27 -6.72
N GLU A 90 -15.03 13.89 -5.92
CA GLU A 90 -15.19 14.31 -4.52
C GLU A 90 -14.31 13.55 -3.52
N PHE A 91 -13.66 12.46 -3.96
CA PHE A 91 -12.78 11.68 -3.10
C PHE A 91 -11.42 12.36 -2.95
N GLU A 92 -11.34 13.29 -1.99
CA GLU A 92 -10.12 14.04 -1.65
C GLU A 92 -9.61 13.64 -0.25
N PRO A 93 -8.96 12.47 -0.10
CA PRO A 93 -8.59 11.96 1.21
C PRO A 93 -7.53 12.84 1.88
N GLN A 94 -7.74 13.20 3.13
CA GLN A 94 -6.91 14.07 3.94
C GLN A 94 -5.92 13.28 4.80
N TYR A 95 -4.76 13.86 5.03
CA TYR A 95 -3.76 13.28 5.92
C TYR A 95 -4.27 13.23 7.36
N GLY A 96 -4.05 12.11 8.06
CA GLY A 96 -4.45 11.93 9.45
C GLY A 96 -5.89 11.47 9.64
N HIS A 97 -6.62 11.18 8.56
CA HIS A 97 -8.01 10.69 8.61
C HIS A 97 -8.11 9.16 8.41
N ALA A 98 -9.23 8.59 8.87
CA ALA A 98 -9.68 7.27 8.46
C ALA A 98 -10.79 7.37 7.41
N TYR A 99 -10.81 6.39 6.52
CA TYR A 99 -11.84 6.26 5.49
C TYR A 99 -12.39 4.84 5.51
N ARG A 100 -13.70 4.68 5.60
CA ARG A 100 -14.35 3.42 5.21
C ARG A 100 -14.46 3.41 3.70
N LEU A 101 -14.02 2.34 3.06
CA LEU A 101 -13.96 2.23 1.61
C LEU A 101 -14.64 0.95 1.14
N THR A 102 -15.30 1.02 -0.01
CA THR A 102 -15.54 -0.11 -0.92
C THR A 102 -14.82 0.19 -2.22
N ILE A 103 -13.92 -0.69 -2.63
CA ILE A 103 -13.00 -0.49 -3.75
C ILE A 103 -12.95 -1.76 -4.60
N VAL A 104 -12.74 -1.61 -5.91
CA VAL A 104 -12.21 -2.67 -6.76
C VAL A 104 -10.70 -2.56 -6.71
N ALA A 105 -10.02 -3.62 -6.31
CA ALA A 105 -8.58 -3.58 -6.08
C ALA A 105 -7.92 -4.93 -6.32
N ARG A 106 -6.59 -4.89 -6.37
CA ARG A 106 -5.72 -6.07 -6.48
C ARG A 106 -4.83 -6.13 -5.25
N SER A 107 -4.73 -7.31 -4.65
CA SER A 107 -3.73 -7.57 -3.61
C SER A 107 -2.44 -8.11 -4.23
N ALA A 108 -1.29 -7.78 -3.65
CA ALA A 108 -0.08 -8.55 -3.92
C ALA A 108 -0.31 -10.03 -3.57
N LYS A 109 0.32 -10.95 -4.28
CA LYS A 109 0.23 -12.38 -3.94
C LYS A 109 1.07 -12.73 -2.71
N ASP A 110 2.10 -11.95 -2.43
CA ASP A 110 3.01 -12.09 -1.29
C ASP A 110 2.68 -11.09 -0.17
N MET A 111 1.57 -11.33 0.54
CA MET A 111 1.03 -10.46 1.61
C MET A 111 1.75 -10.58 2.97
N ASP A 112 2.94 -11.17 3.00
CA ASP A 112 3.66 -11.57 4.22
C ASP A 112 5.14 -11.18 4.17
N ARG A 113 5.44 -10.02 3.58
CA ARG A 113 6.82 -9.55 3.46
C ARG A 113 7.40 -9.16 4.80
N LYS A 114 8.70 -9.41 4.98
CA LYS A 114 9.44 -9.01 6.17
C LYS A 114 9.59 -7.48 6.21
N PRO A 115 9.72 -6.86 7.39
CA PRO A 115 10.02 -5.43 7.51
C PRO A 115 11.23 -5.02 6.66
N LEU A 116 11.15 -3.83 6.06
CA LEU A 116 12.15 -3.25 5.14
C LEU A 116 12.31 -3.97 3.79
N GLN A 117 11.51 -5.01 3.54
CA GLN A 117 11.40 -5.69 2.24
C GLN A 117 9.99 -5.55 1.65
N GLY A 118 9.09 -4.92 2.42
CA GLY A 118 7.68 -4.77 2.14
C GLY A 118 7.35 -3.67 1.15
N TYR A 119 6.15 -3.12 1.31
CA TYR A 119 5.58 -2.08 0.46
C TYR A 119 5.44 -0.76 1.21
N GLY A 120 5.12 0.29 0.46
CA GLY A 120 4.93 1.63 1.00
C GLY A 120 6.22 2.30 1.43
N HIS A 121 6.09 3.31 2.30
CA HIS A 121 7.23 4.10 2.74
C HIS A 121 8.31 3.20 3.38
N MET A 122 9.51 3.20 2.79
CA MET A 122 10.67 2.42 3.23
C MET A 122 10.44 0.90 3.35
N GLY A 123 9.42 0.36 2.65
CA GLY A 123 9.11 -1.08 2.68
C GLY A 123 8.61 -1.58 4.04
N LEU A 124 7.87 -0.74 4.78
CA LEU A 124 7.38 -1.04 6.13
C LEU A 124 6.08 -1.83 6.20
N SER A 125 5.35 -2.00 5.09
CA SER A 125 4.09 -2.74 5.04
C SER A 125 4.31 -4.16 4.54
N GLU A 126 3.73 -5.15 5.21
CA GLU A 126 3.91 -6.58 4.87
C GLU A 126 3.13 -6.97 3.61
N GLY A 127 2.04 -6.27 3.32
CA GLY A 127 1.21 -6.48 2.15
C GLY A 127 0.91 -5.20 1.37
N LEU A 128 0.32 -5.37 0.20
CA LEU A 128 -0.10 -4.30 -0.70
C LEU A 128 -1.50 -4.58 -1.22
N VAL A 129 -2.31 -3.51 -1.26
CA VAL A 129 -3.53 -3.42 -2.03
C VAL A 129 -3.39 -2.22 -2.97
N LEU A 130 -3.47 -2.48 -4.27
CA LEU A 130 -3.47 -1.46 -5.31
C LEU A 130 -4.90 -1.22 -5.80
N VAL A 131 -5.36 0.02 -5.72
CA VAL A 131 -6.73 0.38 -6.08
C VAL A 131 -6.89 0.48 -7.60
N ASP A 132 -7.88 -0.21 -8.14
CA ASP A 132 -8.34 -0.02 -9.52
C ASP A 132 -9.45 1.03 -9.56
N GLN A 133 -10.41 0.95 -8.62
CA GLN A 133 -11.52 1.91 -8.54
C GLN A 133 -12.02 2.11 -7.11
N VAL A 134 -12.35 3.34 -6.74
CA VAL A 134 -13.16 3.64 -5.54
C VAL A 134 -14.64 3.60 -5.91
N VAL A 135 -15.39 2.72 -5.25
CA VAL A 135 -16.82 2.51 -5.48
C VAL A 135 -17.63 3.33 -4.49
N GLU A 136 -17.29 3.23 -3.20
CA GLU A 136 -17.92 3.98 -2.11
C GLU A 136 -16.88 4.39 -1.08
N TRP A 137 -17.11 5.51 -0.41
CA TRP A 137 -16.24 5.99 0.65
C TRP A 137 -17.00 6.82 1.68
N GLU A 138 -16.47 6.82 2.91
CA GLU A 138 -16.96 7.62 4.02
C GLU A 138 -15.75 8.10 4.84
N ASP A 139 -15.65 9.41 5.09
CA ASP A 139 -14.65 9.97 6.00
C ASP A 139 -15.08 9.71 7.45
N LEU A 140 -14.29 8.92 8.17
CA LEU A 140 -14.53 8.58 9.59
C LEU A 140 -13.91 9.62 10.54
N GLY A 141 -13.24 10.64 10.03
CA GLY A 141 -12.65 11.74 10.78
C GLY A 141 -11.17 11.53 11.13
N LEU A 142 -10.65 12.49 11.91
CA LEU A 142 -9.26 12.52 12.36
C LEU A 142 -8.96 11.36 13.32
N ILE A 143 -7.83 10.71 13.09
CA ILE A 143 -7.31 9.64 13.93
C ILE A 143 -6.51 10.25 15.09
N GLY A 144 -6.72 9.79 16.32
CA GLY A 144 -5.90 10.18 17.48
C GLY A 144 -6.24 11.56 18.06
N VAL A 145 -7.36 12.16 17.65
CA VAL A 145 -7.98 13.28 18.35
C VAL A 145 -9.12 12.66 19.15
N ASP A 146 -8.96 12.53 20.46
CA ASP A 146 -10.08 12.20 21.35
C ASP A 146 -11.19 13.23 21.08
N ASP A 147 -12.40 12.75 20.79
CA ASP A 147 -13.58 13.60 20.66
C ASP A 147 -13.69 14.46 21.94
N PRO A 148 -13.63 15.80 21.87
CA PRO A 148 -13.76 16.64 23.05
C PRO A 148 -15.18 16.63 23.67
N LYS A 149 -16.05 15.71 23.25
CA LYS A 149 -17.42 15.55 23.76
C LYS A 149 -17.75 14.14 24.28
N ALA A 150 -16.83 13.53 25.03
CA ALA A 150 -17.18 12.49 26.01
C ALA A 150 -17.48 13.09 27.39
#